data_AF-A0A537XD65-F1
#
_entry.id   AF-A0A537XD65-F1
#
_cell.length_a   1.000
_cell.length_b   1.000
_cell.length_c   1.000
_cell.angle_alpha   90.00
_cell.angle_beta   90.00
_cell.angle_gamma   90.00
#
_symmetry.space_group_name_H-M   'P 1'
#
loop_
_entity.id
_entity.type
_entity.pdbx_description
1 polymer ?
#
loop_
_entity_poly.entity_id
_entity_poly.type
_entity_poly.pdbx_seq_one_letter_code
_entity_poly.pdbx_strand_id
1 'polypeptide(L)'
;MRFGLFYEHQLPRPWDADSEHRLLHEALEQIEIADRVGFDYVWEVEHHFLEEYSHSSAPEVFLAAAAMRTRRIRLGHGIVQLPQQVNHPARVAERVATLDLISDGRVEFGTGESSAAAELGGFGVDREAKRAMWEDAIDAITRMFVEEPFAGWDSPYLRMPPRNVVPKPLQRPHPPLWVACSRRETIEFAARRGIGALSFSFVEPEDAGEWVRRYYELIASPECQPAGFAVNPNLAVVLPMMCHRDEQEAIERGIDGAHFFGYSLAHYFGIRPHLPGRTDVFDEFTEHRDETGFARSIVAADRAPLGIKLLQQGLGSLRGAIGTPDQIADLVRRYEAVGVDQIGFVLQAGPNRHEHICESLELFGEMVLPAFAEAAERVEAEKHERLAGSMEAALARRPAPRQAPIAYRIDERAELERARARGAPRPGQLAALARDRARRELRRGGQALLERLVDGASDRQLERRFGSPLALRAMFTAMASSFEPRFAFGFRGDVTYELGLDENGATPATWTITVSEGRAAARSGDSPDAAVRIRMGVADFARVAAGELPPVRALLEGRTIIEGDLTVAGRLTEMFGGPSPY
;
A
#
# COMPACT_ATOMS: atom_id res chain seq x y z
N MET A 1 2.32 -22.90 9.62
CA MET A 1 2.70 -21.51 9.27
C MET A 1 3.93 -21.50 8.37
N ARG A 2 4.00 -20.63 7.36
CA ARG A 2 5.20 -20.36 6.56
C ARG A 2 5.89 -19.06 6.97
N PHE A 3 7.20 -18.97 6.77
CA PHE A 3 7.98 -17.79 7.15
C PHE A 3 8.73 -17.18 5.98
N GLY A 4 8.74 -15.86 5.91
CA GLY A 4 9.53 -15.12 4.93
C GLY A 4 10.35 -13.99 5.53
N LEU A 5 11.38 -13.57 4.81
CA LEU A 5 12.03 -12.28 5.02
C LEU A 5 11.47 -11.24 4.06
N PHE A 6 11.49 -9.99 4.48
CA PHE A 6 11.00 -8.86 3.71
C PHE A 6 12.02 -7.74 3.72
N TYR A 7 12.55 -7.40 2.54
CA TYR A 7 13.64 -6.44 2.36
C TYR A 7 13.16 -5.19 1.66
N GLU A 8 13.50 -4.06 2.29
CA GLU A 8 13.26 -2.73 1.75
C GLU A 8 14.55 -2.12 1.20
N HIS A 9 15.72 -2.67 1.54
CA HIS A 9 17.00 -1.97 1.41
C HIS A 9 16.89 -0.57 2.01
N GLN A 10 16.39 -0.50 3.24
CA GLN A 10 16.22 0.76 3.97
C GLN A 10 17.58 1.25 4.45
N LEU A 11 17.89 2.52 4.21
CA LEU A 11 19.21 3.10 4.48
C LEU A 11 19.09 4.50 5.10
N PRO A 12 19.03 4.62 6.44
CA PRO A 12 19.03 5.93 7.09
C PRO A 12 20.34 6.68 6.87
N ARG A 13 20.29 8.02 6.87
CA ARG A 13 21.48 8.87 6.86
C ARG A 13 22.24 8.82 8.21
N PRO A 14 23.53 9.21 8.25
CA PRO A 14 24.37 9.67 7.13
C PRO A 14 24.91 8.52 6.28
N TRP A 15 25.15 8.79 5.00
CA TRP A 15 25.75 7.84 4.06
C TRP A 15 27.22 8.16 3.77
N ASP A 16 27.98 7.11 3.53
CA ASP A 16 29.32 7.13 2.97
C ASP A 16 29.36 6.44 1.59
N ALA A 17 30.53 6.40 0.96
CA ALA A 17 30.70 5.83 -0.38
C ALA A 17 30.42 4.31 -0.46
N ASP A 18 30.42 3.61 0.68
CA ASP A 18 30.27 2.15 0.75
C ASP A 18 28.90 1.72 1.29
N SER A 19 28.02 2.67 1.66
CA SER A 19 26.78 2.38 2.39
C SER A 19 25.83 1.48 1.61
N GLU A 20 25.57 1.79 0.33
CA GLU A 20 24.72 0.99 -0.55
C GLU A 20 25.35 -0.37 -0.86
N HIS A 21 26.68 -0.41 -1.08
CA HIS A 21 27.40 -1.65 -1.32
C HIS A 21 27.29 -2.59 -0.11
N ARG A 22 27.52 -2.06 1.10
CA ARG A 22 27.42 -2.80 2.35
C ARG A 22 26.00 -3.34 2.54
N LEU A 23 24.98 -2.49 2.38
CA LEU A 23 23.57 -2.84 2.49
C LEU A 23 23.20 -4.06 1.63
N LEU A 24 23.53 -4.03 0.34
CA LEU A 24 23.18 -5.10 -0.59
C LEU A 24 23.93 -6.39 -0.28
N HIS A 25 25.21 -6.31 0.07
CA HIS A 25 26.01 -7.51 0.38
C HIS A 25 25.57 -8.16 1.70
N GLU A 26 25.31 -7.36 2.73
CA GLU A 26 24.80 -7.83 4.02
C GLU A 26 23.41 -8.47 3.89
N ALA A 27 22.52 -7.89 3.07
CA ALA A 27 21.21 -8.47 2.80
C ALA A 27 21.32 -9.86 2.13
N LEU A 28 22.24 -10.03 1.16
CA LEU A 28 22.48 -11.34 0.54
C LEU A 28 22.99 -12.37 1.56
N GLU A 29 23.90 -11.99 2.45
CA GLU A 29 24.40 -12.88 3.51
C GLU A 29 23.31 -13.30 4.49
N GLN A 30 22.44 -12.36 4.88
CA GLN A 30 21.28 -12.66 5.73
C GLN A 30 20.31 -13.64 5.05
N ILE A 31 20.07 -13.49 3.75
CA ILE A 31 19.25 -14.41 2.96
C ILE A 31 19.87 -15.82 2.89
N GLU A 32 21.19 -15.94 2.78
CA GLU A 32 21.89 -17.22 2.86
C GLU A 32 21.69 -17.91 4.22
N ILE A 33 21.71 -17.15 5.31
CA ILE A 33 21.37 -17.67 6.64
C ILE A 33 19.92 -18.13 6.67
N ALA A 34 18.98 -17.31 6.16
CA ALA A 34 17.56 -17.64 6.14
C ALA A 34 17.26 -18.95 5.39
N ASP A 35 17.86 -19.12 4.21
CA ASP A 35 17.76 -20.35 3.41
C ASP A 35 18.32 -21.56 4.17
N ARG A 36 19.48 -21.39 4.83
CA ARG A 36 20.11 -22.45 5.64
C ARG A 36 19.23 -22.88 6.82
N VAL A 37 18.66 -21.92 7.55
CA VAL A 37 17.99 -22.21 8.83
C VAL A 37 16.52 -22.65 8.67
N GLY A 38 15.87 -22.38 7.53
CA GLY A 38 14.51 -22.89 7.31
C GLY A 38 13.50 -21.94 6.73
N PHE A 39 13.84 -20.68 6.43
CA PHE A 39 12.86 -19.73 5.90
C PHE A 39 12.38 -20.17 4.52
N ASP A 40 11.07 -20.01 4.28
CA ASP A 40 10.41 -20.46 3.06
C ASP A 40 10.48 -19.41 1.94
N TYR A 41 10.51 -18.11 2.28
CA TYR A 41 10.45 -17.01 1.32
C TYR A 41 11.43 -15.88 1.62
N VAL A 42 11.88 -15.18 0.59
CA VAL A 42 12.40 -13.82 0.67
C VAL A 42 11.61 -12.94 -0.29
N TRP A 43 11.16 -11.80 0.20
CA TRP A 43 10.44 -10.78 -0.57
C TRP A 43 11.31 -9.54 -0.72
N GLU A 44 11.53 -9.13 -1.97
CA GLU A 44 12.27 -7.91 -2.30
C GLU A 44 11.34 -6.89 -2.94
N VAL A 45 11.29 -5.67 -2.39
CA VAL A 45 10.41 -4.59 -2.87
C VAL A 45 10.90 -3.93 -4.15
N GLU A 46 10.06 -3.10 -4.76
CA GLU A 46 10.46 -2.15 -5.79
C GLU A 46 10.04 -0.74 -5.39
N HIS A 47 11.04 0.11 -5.13
CA HIS A 47 10.88 1.52 -4.81
C HIS A 47 11.83 2.42 -5.58
N HIS A 48 11.40 3.67 -5.80
CA HIS A 48 12.14 4.66 -6.57
C HIS A 48 12.14 6.03 -5.89
N PHE A 49 13.29 6.68 -5.83
CA PHE A 49 13.44 8.06 -5.33
C PHE A 49 13.11 8.28 -3.84
N LEU A 50 12.95 7.22 -3.04
CA LEU A 50 12.60 7.30 -1.62
C LEU A 50 13.87 7.24 -0.74
N GLU A 51 14.64 8.33 -0.77
CA GLU A 51 16.04 8.45 -0.29
C GLU A 51 16.41 7.63 0.95
N GLU A 52 15.62 7.61 2.03
CA GLU A 52 15.96 6.86 3.25
C GLU A 52 14.98 5.73 3.58
N TYR A 53 13.93 5.57 2.78
CA TYR A 53 12.94 4.51 2.98
C TYR A 53 13.34 3.23 2.27
N SER A 54 13.76 3.32 1.01
CA SER A 54 14.12 2.15 0.22
C SER A 54 15.04 2.50 -0.95
N HIS A 55 16.14 1.74 -1.07
CA HIS A 55 17.08 1.78 -2.18
C HIS A 55 16.86 0.63 -3.18
N SER A 56 15.79 -0.14 -3.01
CA SER A 56 15.53 -1.31 -3.85
C SER A 56 14.79 -0.97 -5.14
N SER A 57 15.54 -0.50 -6.13
CA SER A 57 14.98 -0.09 -7.45
C SER A 57 15.00 -1.19 -8.52
N ALA A 58 15.76 -2.27 -8.29
CA ALA A 58 15.97 -3.34 -9.25
C ALA A 58 15.89 -4.73 -8.58
N PRO A 59 14.73 -5.11 -8.01
CA PRO A 59 14.56 -6.34 -7.26
C PRO A 59 14.94 -7.59 -8.07
N GLU A 60 14.69 -7.62 -9.38
CA GLU A 60 15.05 -8.77 -10.22
C GLU A 60 16.57 -9.04 -10.26
N VAL A 61 17.39 -8.00 -10.14
CA VAL A 61 18.86 -8.13 -10.15
C VAL A 61 19.32 -8.70 -8.83
N PHE A 62 18.79 -8.14 -7.73
CA PHE A 62 19.10 -8.61 -6.39
C PHE A 62 18.63 -10.04 -6.16
N LEU A 63 17.37 -10.34 -6.53
CA LEU A 63 16.80 -11.69 -6.43
C LEU A 63 17.54 -12.70 -7.31
N ALA A 64 18.09 -12.32 -8.47
CA ALA A 64 18.94 -13.21 -9.25
C ALA A 64 20.26 -13.55 -8.53
N ALA A 65 20.85 -12.58 -7.82
CA ALA A 65 22.02 -12.85 -6.98
C ALA A 65 21.66 -13.77 -5.79
N ALA A 66 20.53 -13.51 -5.12
CA ALA A 66 20.00 -14.36 -4.07
C ALA A 66 19.69 -15.78 -4.57
N ALA A 67 19.15 -15.92 -5.78
CA ALA A 67 18.87 -17.21 -6.42
C ALA A 67 20.11 -18.09 -6.49
N MET A 68 21.25 -17.51 -6.87
CA MET A 68 22.52 -18.22 -7.04
C MET A 68 23.23 -18.54 -5.73
N ARG A 69 22.85 -17.89 -4.64
CA ARG A 69 23.41 -18.09 -3.29
C ARG A 69 22.56 -19.03 -2.43
N THR A 70 21.34 -19.35 -2.86
CA THR A 70 20.36 -20.12 -2.09
C THR A 70 19.92 -21.39 -2.82
N ARG A 71 19.31 -22.32 -2.10
CA ARG A 71 18.88 -23.63 -2.63
C ARG A 71 17.39 -23.87 -2.56
N ARG A 72 16.71 -23.42 -1.50
CA ARG A 72 15.31 -23.78 -1.22
C ARG A 72 14.40 -22.56 -1.18
N ILE A 73 14.85 -21.47 -0.55
CA ILE A 73 14.03 -20.29 -0.28
C ILE A 73 13.39 -19.76 -1.58
N ARG A 74 12.10 -19.45 -1.52
CA ARG A 74 11.34 -18.90 -2.65
C ARG A 74 11.65 -17.41 -2.80
N LEU A 75 11.74 -16.95 -4.03
CA LEU A 75 12.21 -15.61 -4.40
C LEU A 75 11.03 -14.76 -4.86
N GLY A 76 10.51 -13.93 -3.96
CA GLY A 76 9.34 -13.13 -4.19
C GLY A 76 9.64 -11.69 -4.56
N HIS A 77 8.97 -11.22 -5.62
CA HIS A 77 8.80 -9.78 -5.81
C HIS A 77 7.74 -9.28 -4.82
N GLY A 78 8.14 -8.44 -3.87
CA GLY A 78 7.25 -7.81 -2.88
C GLY A 78 7.11 -6.31 -3.09
N ILE A 79 7.21 -5.77 -4.31
CA ILE A 79 6.43 -6.15 -5.49
C ILE A 79 7.17 -5.81 -6.78
N VAL A 80 6.57 -6.13 -7.93
CA VAL A 80 6.79 -5.39 -9.18
C VAL A 80 5.73 -4.29 -9.37
N GLN A 81 6.15 -3.05 -9.65
CA GLN A 81 5.26 -1.94 -10.00
C GLN A 81 4.79 -2.09 -11.46
N LEU A 82 3.50 -2.43 -11.69
CA LEU A 82 2.97 -2.71 -13.03
C LEU A 82 2.52 -1.52 -13.90
N PRO A 83 2.44 -0.26 -13.44
CA PRO A 83 2.24 0.85 -14.37
C PRO A 83 3.32 0.83 -15.47
N GLN A 84 2.89 0.80 -16.73
CA GLN A 84 3.78 0.57 -17.88
C GLN A 84 4.87 1.63 -18.06
N GLN A 85 4.68 2.83 -17.51
CA GLN A 85 5.67 3.90 -17.50
C GLN A 85 6.86 3.58 -16.59
N VAL A 86 6.63 2.76 -15.57
CA VAL A 86 7.68 2.21 -14.70
C VAL A 86 8.25 0.95 -15.35
N ASN A 87 7.38 -0.05 -15.57
CA ASN A 87 7.78 -1.35 -16.13
C ASN A 87 6.89 -1.79 -17.28
N HIS A 88 7.45 -1.86 -18.50
CA HIS A 88 6.70 -2.37 -19.65
C HIS A 88 6.29 -3.85 -19.44
N PRO A 89 5.00 -4.23 -19.60
CA PRO A 89 4.51 -5.58 -19.33
C PRO A 89 5.30 -6.74 -19.97
N ALA A 90 5.73 -6.58 -21.23
CA ALA A 90 6.58 -7.58 -21.88
C ALA A 90 7.93 -7.78 -21.16
N ARG A 91 8.57 -6.69 -20.71
CA ARG A 91 9.84 -6.77 -19.96
C ARG A 91 9.65 -7.43 -18.61
N VAL A 92 8.51 -7.18 -17.96
CA VAL A 92 8.13 -7.87 -16.71
C VAL A 92 8.02 -9.37 -16.94
N ALA A 93 7.27 -9.79 -17.96
CA ALA A 93 7.14 -11.21 -18.29
C ALA A 93 8.49 -11.87 -18.60
N GLU A 94 9.36 -11.21 -19.38
CA GLU A 94 10.69 -11.71 -19.72
C GLU A 94 11.59 -11.86 -18.48
N ARG A 95 11.67 -10.85 -17.61
CA ARG A 95 12.54 -10.88 -16.42
C ARG A 95 12.05 -11.89 -15.38
N VAL A 96 10.74 -11.96 -15.16
CA VAL A 96 10.13 -12.93 -14.22
C VAL A 96 10.35 -14.35 -14.71
N ALA A 97 10.12 -14.63 -16.00
CA ALA A 97 10.38 -15.95 -16.57
C ALA A 97 11.87 -16.32 -16.54
N THR A 98 12.75 -15.36 -16.78
CA THR A 98 14.20 -15.58 -16.73
C THR A 98 14.65 -15.89 -15.30
N LEU A 99 14.20 -15.12 -14.30
CA LEU A 99 14.48 -15.37 -12.90
C LEU A 99 13.92 -16.74 -12.45
N ASP A 100 12.73 -17.10 -12.93
CA ASP A 100 12.11 -18.40 -12.64
C ASP A 100 12.94 -19.57 -13.17
N LEU A 101 13.53 -19.43 -14.36
CA LEU A 101 14.45 -20.41 -14.92
C LEU A 101 15.79 -20.47 -14.16
N ILE A 102 16.37 -19.32 -13.81
CA ILE A 102 17.63 -19.25 -13.06
C ILE A 102 17.49 -19.84 -11.66
N SER A 103 16.32 -19.67 -11.05
CA SER A 103 16.05 -20.10 -9.68
C SER A 103 15.50 -21.53 -9.58
N ASP A 104 15.40 -22.28 -10.67
CA ASP A 104 14.77 -23.61 -10.71
C ASP A 104 13.31 -23.61 -10.23
N GLY A 105 12.54 -22.59 -10.61
CA GLY A 105 11.10 -22.54 -10.37
C GLY A 105 10.71 -22.02 -8.99
N ARG A 106 11.54 -21.18 -8.38
CA ARG A 106 11.34 -20.66 -7.01
C ARG A 106 10.69 -19.28 -6.95
N VAL A 107 10.30 -18.70 -8.09
CA VAL A 107 9.79 -17.32 -8.11
C VAL A 107 8.37 -17.20 -7.58
N GLU A 108 8.11 -16.15 -6.81
CA GLU A 108 6.78 -15.63 -6.48
C GLU A 108 6.59 -14.27 -7.17
N PHE A 109 5.55 -14.13 -7.99
CA PHE A 109 5.32 -12.92 -8.77
C PHE A 109 4.32 -12.00 -8.06
N GLY A 110 4.81 -11.27 -7.05
CA GLY A 110 4.04 -10.21 -6.41
C GLY A 110 4.10 -8.90 -7.17
N THR A 111 2.97 -8.20 -7.14
CA THR A 111 2.69 -7.06 -8.01
C THR A 111 1.98 -5.95 -7.26
N GLY A 112 2.04 -4.74 -7.79
CA GLY A 112 1.22 -3.65 -7.27
C GLY A 112 1.21 -2.43 -8.16
N GLU A 113 0.38 -1.47 -7.75
CA GLU A 113 0.04 -0.30 -8.56
C GLU A 113 0.94 0.92 -8.30
N SER A 114 1.90 0.82 -7.36
CA SER A 114 2.61 1.94 -6.74
C SER A 114 1.67 2.90 -5.98
N SER A 115 2.18 3.64 -5.01
CA SER A 115 1.37 4.62 -4.25
C SER A 115 2.10 5.88 -3.83
N ALA A 116 3.44 5.88 -3.75
CA ALA A 116 4.17 7.05 -3.32
C ALA A 116 4.09 8.16 -4.40
N ALA A 117 3.79 9.38 -3.96
CA ALA A 117 3.66 10.51 -4.88
C ALA A 117 4.97 10.82 -5.61
N ALA A 118 6.11 10.64 -4.93
CA ALA A 118 7.44 10.82 -5.50
C ALA A 118 7.71 9.87 -6.69
N GLU A 119 7.34 8.60 -6.55
CA GLU A 119 7.47 7.57 -7.59
C GLU A 119 6.55 7.84 -8.77
N LEU A 120 5.25 7.98 -8.49
CA LEU A 120 4.23 8.20 -9.52
C LEU A 120 4.55 9.48 -10.31
N GLY A 121 4.96 10.55 -9.61
CA GLY A 121 5.40 11.80 -10.23
C GLY A 121 6.67 11.64 -11.06
N GLY A 122 7.67 10.93 -10.56
CA GLY A 122 8.94 10.68 -11.24
C GLY A 122 8.78 9.95 -12.57
N PHE A 123 7.86 8.98 -12.66
CA PHE A 123 7.56 8.24 -13.89
C PHE A 123 6.39 8.80 -14.72
N GLY A 124 5.73 9.86 -14.24
CA GLY A 124 4.56 10.43 -14.91
C GLY A 124 3.36 9.48 -14.97
N VAL A 125 3.17 8.66 -13.93
CA VAL A 125 2.00 7.81 -13.76
C VAL A 125 0.86 8.63 -13.16
N ASP A 126 -0.29 8.64 -13.83
CA ASP A 126 -1.49 9.23 -13.27
C ASP A 126 -2.01 8.36 -12.12
N ARG A 127 -2.05 8.92 -10.91
CA ARG A 127 -2.53 8.27 -9.70
C ARG A 127 -3.95 7.72 -9.86
N GLU A 128 -4.79 8.34 -10.69
CA GLU A 128 -6.16 7.88 -10.91
C GLU A 128 -6.23 6.66 -11.85
N ALA A 129 -5.25 6.51 -12.73
CA ALA A 129 -5.22 5.46 -13.73
C ALA A 129 -4.44 4.22 -13.28
N LYS A 130 -3.63 4.31 -12.23
CA LYS A 130 -2.68 3.26 -11.81
C LYS A 130 -3.34 1.88 -11.57
N ARG A 131 -4.54 1.83 -10.96
CA ARG A 131 -5.26 0.57 -10.73
C ARG A 131 -5.68 -0.08 -12.05
N ALA A 132 -6.23 0.70 -12.96
CA ALA A 132 -6.64 0.22 -14.28
C ALA A 132 -5.44 -0.17 -15.14
N MET A 133 -4.30 0.53 -15.02
CA MET A 133 -3.03 0.15 -15.64
C MET A 133 -2.53 -1.20 -15.09
N TRP A 134 -2.58 -1.39 -13.76
CA TRP A 134 -2.21 -2.66 -13.13
C TRP A 134 -3.09 -3.82 -13.60
N GLU A 135 -4.42 -3.64 -13.64
CA GLU A 135 -5.36 -4.67 -14.09
C GLU A 135 -5.14 -5.06 -15.57
N ASP A 136 -4.88 -4.08 -16.42
CA ASP A 136 -4.57 -4.30 -17.83
C ASP A 136 -3.22 -5.03 -18.00
N ALA A 137 -2.20 -4.61 -17.24
CA ALA A 137 -0.86 -5.19 -17.28
C ALA A 137 -0.84 -6.64 -16.78
N ILE A 138 -1.50 -6.96 -15.66
CA ILE A 138 -1.47 -8.34 -15.12
C ILE A 138 -2.19 -9.34 -16.04
N ASP A 139 -3.28 -8.96 -16.70
CA ASP A 139 -3.94 -9.82 -17.70
C ASP A 139 -3.01 -10.03 -18.91
N ALA A 140 -2.39 -8.96 -19.41
CA ALA A 140 -1.43 -9.05 -20.50
C ALA A 140 -0.23 -9.96 -20.15
N ILE A 141 0.39 -9.78 -18.97
CA ILE A 141 1.56 -10.53 -18.51
C ILE A 141 1.22 -12.02 -18.35
N THR A 142 0.12 -12.35 -17.68
CA THR A 142 -0.27 -13.75 -17.47
C THR A 142 -0.54 -14.48 -18.79
N ARG A 143 -1.03 -13.77 -19.81
CA ARG A 143 -1.14 -14.27 -21.18
C ARG A 143 0.20 -14.41 -21.88
N MET A 144 1.12 -13.46 -21.69
CA MET A 144 2.48 -13.57 -22.21
C MET A 144 3.20 -14.83 -21.68
N PHE A 145 2.87 -15.31 -20.48
CA PHE A 145 3.41 -16.58 -19.96
C PHE A 145 2.85 -17.83 -20.64
N VAL A 146 1.57 -17.84 -21.06
CA VAL A 146 0.91 -19.08 -21.53
C VAL A 146 0.60 -19.12 -23.02
N GLU A 147 0.50 -17.98 -23.69
CA GLU A 147 0.15 -17.90 -25.11
C GLU A 147 1.39 -18.06 -25.99
N GLU A 148 1.30 -18.97 -26.98
CA GLU A 148 2.36 -19.27 -27.93
C GLU A 148 1.76 -19.43 -29.36
N PRO A 149 1.78 -18.38 -30.20
CA PRO A 149 2.26 -17.02 -29.94
C PRO A 149 1.35 -16.22 -29.02
N PHE A 150 1.90 -15.25 -28.28
CA PHE A 150 1.07 -14.25 -27.63
C PHE A 150 0.27 -13.47 -28.67
N ALA A 151 -1.05 -13.42 -28.48
CA ALA A 151 -2.00 -12.95 -29.47
C ALA A 151 -1.99 -11.42 -29.66
N GLY A 152 -1.20 -10.72 -28.85
CA GLY A 152 -1.16 -9.26 -28.82
C GLY A 152 -2.14 -8.68 -27.80
N TRP A 153 -2.02 -7.37 -27.62
CA TRP A 153 -2.79 -6.55 -26.69
C TRP A 153 -3.11 -5.21 -27.32
N ASP A 154 -4.34 -4.74 -27.15
CA ASP A 154 -4.74 -3.40 -27.56
C ASP A 154 -5.71 -2.84 -26.52
N SER A 155 -5.18 -1.99 -25.65
CA SER A 155 -5.92 -1.30 -24.61
C SER A 155 -5.59 0.21 -24.63
N PRO A 156 -6.24 1.03 -23.77
CA PRO A 156 -5.83 2.41 -23.54
C PRO A 156 -4.41 2.55 -22.99
N TYR A 157 -3.91 1.52 -22.29
CA TYR A 157 -2.62 1.53 -21.63
C TYR A 157 -1.57 0.84 -22.50
N LEU A 158 -1.68 -0.47 -22.72
CA LEU A 158 -0.72 -1.25 -23.50
C LEU A 158 -1.19 -1.49 -24.94
N ARG A 159 -0.27 -1.33 -25.91
CA ARG A 159 -0.45 -1.83 -27.29
C ARG A 159 0.72 -2.66 -27.73
N MET A 160 0.47 -3.90 -28.11
CA MET A 160 1.50 -4.82 -28.56
C MET A 160 0.89 -5.76 -29.61
N PRO A 161 1.36 -5.75 -30.87
CA PRO A 161 0.87 -6.70 -31.85
C PRO A 161 1.24 -8.14 -31.48
N PRO A 162 0.66 -9.16 -32.12
CA PRO A 162 1.04 -10.55 -31.86
C PRO A 162 2.55 -10.77 -32.00
N ARG A 163 3.14 -11.54 -31.09
CA ARG A 163 4.54 -12.00 -31.08
C ARG A 163 4.76 -12.95 -29.92
N ASN A 164 5.81 -13.76 -29.94
CA ASN A 164 6.22 -14.48 -28.74
C ASN A 164 6.94 -13.55 -27.76
N VAL A 165 6.65 -13.72 -26.47
CA VAL A 165 7.44 -13.19 -25.36
C VAL A 165 8.24 -14.36 -24.80
N VAL A 166 9.57 -14.22 -24.79
CA VAL A 166 10.51 -15.30 -24.45
C VAL A 166 11.57 -14.79 -23.46
N PRO A 167 12.01 -15.61 -22.49
CA PRO A 167 11.64 -17.02 -22.29
C PRO A 167 10.26 -17.22 -21.64
N LYS A 168 9.83 -18.48 -21.53
CA LYS A 168 8.66 -18.91 -20.75
C LYS A 168 9.09 -19.38 -19.37
N PRO A 169 8.29 -19.18 -18.32
CA PRO A 169 8.64 -19.63 -16.97
C PRO A 169 8.73 -21.16 -16.92
N LEU A 170 9.52 -21.66 -15.95
CA LEU A 170 9.58 -23.07 -15.61
C LEU A 170 8.28 -23.50 -14.92
N GLN A 171 7.82 -22.70 -13.96
CA GLN A 171 6.54 -22.90 -13.27
C GLN A 171 5.38 -22.75 -14.26
N ARG A 172 4.43 -23.70 -14.22
CA ARG A 172 3.24 -23.72 -15.07
C ARG A 172 1.98 -23.54 -14.23
N PRO A 173 0.99 -22.78 -14.71
CA PRO A 173 0.98 -22.02 -15.97
C PRO A 173 1.88 -20.76 -15.96
N HIS A 174 2.20 -20.25 -14.78
CA HIS A 174 3.12 -19.15 -14.51
C HIS A 174 3.52 -19.20 -13.02
N PRO A 175 4.53 -18.42 -12.56
CA PRO A 175 4.81 -18.25 -11.14
C PRO A 175 3.57 -17.79 -10.36
N PRO A 176 3.39 -18.15 -9.07
CA PRO A 176 2.20 -17.78 -8.33
C PRO A 176 2.09 -16.26 -8.18
N LEU A 177 0.87 -15.75 -8.28
CA LEU A 177 0.60 -14.30 -8.32
C LEU A 177 0.28 -13.78 -6.93
N TRP A 178 0.84 -12.61 -6.61
CA TRP A 178 0.53 -11.88 -5.38
C TRP A 178 0.23 -10.41 -5.69
N VAL A 179 -0.50 -9.76 -4.78
CA VAL A 179 -0.69 -8.31 -4.79
C VAL A 179 -0.45 -7.71 -3.42
N ALA A 180 0.26 -6.58 -3.40
CA ALA A 180 0.42 -5.79 -2.18
C ALA A 180 -0.94 -5.28 -1.68
N CYS A 181 -1.21 -5.50 -0.40
CA CYS A 181 -2.44 -5.14 0.28
C CYS A 181 -2.14 -4.30 1.53
N SER A 182 -2.55 -3.04 1.55
CA SER A 182 -2.37 -2.18 2.74
C SER A 182 -3.69 -1.89 3.46
N ARG A 183 -4.82 -2.41 2.95
CA ARG A 183 -6.18 -2.20 3.47
C ARG A 183 -7.06 -3.41 3.19
N ARG A 184 -8.10 -3.60 4.00
CA ARG A 184 -9.11 -4.66 3.84
C ARG A 184 -9.65 -4.76 2.42
N GLU A 185 -9.96 -3.63 1.79
CA GLU A 185 -10.52 -3.60 0.44
C GLU A 185 -9.57 -4.20 -0.60
N THR A 186 -8.26 -4.05 -0.41
CA THR A 186 -7.26 -4.63 -1.32
C THR A 186 -7.10 -6.14 -1.09
N ILE A 187 -7.25 -6.60 0.16
CA ILE A 187 -7.31 -8.04 0.49
C ILE A 187 -8.53 -8.68 -0.19
N GLU A 188 -9.70 -8.05 -0.10
CA GLU A 188 -10.89 -8.53 -0.78
C GLU A 188 -10.74 -8.51 -2.31
N PHE A 189 -10.09 -7.46 -2.85
CA PHE A 189 -9.76 -7.40 -4.27
C PHE A 189 -8.83 -8.54 -4.71
N ALA A 190 -7.82 -8.87 -3.91
CA ALA A 190 -6.93 -10.01 -4.15
C ALA A 190 -7.73 -11.33 -4.23
N ALA A 191 -8.63 -11.56 -3.27
CA ALA A 191 -9.51 -12.73 -3.28
C ALA A 191 -10.40 -12.78 -4.54
N ARG A 192 -11.03 -11.66 -4.92
CA ARG A 192 -11.86 -11.56 -6.13
C ARG A 192 -11.05 -11.80 -7.41
N ARG A 193 -9.74 -11.59 -7.40
CA ARG A 193 -8.84 -11.86 -8.54
C ARG A 193 -8.09 -13.18 -8.42
N GLY A 194 -8.38 -14.01 -7.41
CA GLY A 194 -7.75 -15.31 -7.21
C GLY A 194 -6.23 -15.23 -7.01
N ILE A 195 -5.73 -14.14 -6.43
CA ILE A 195 -4.30 -13.89 -6.21
C ILE A 195 -3.99 -13.83 -4.72
N GLY A 196 -2.73 -14.13 -4.37
CA GLY A 196 -2.25 -14.06 -3.00
C GLY A 196 -2.28 -12.64 -2.47
N ALA A 197 -2.71 -12.48 -1.23
CA ALA A 197 -2.71 -11.19 -0.54
C ALA A 197 -1.40 -11.05 0.25
N LEU A 198 -0.52 -10.15 -0.19
CA LEU A 198 0.70 -9.79 0.54
C LEU A 198 0.39 -8.56 1.39
N SER A 199 -0.01 -8.76 2.64
CA SER A 199 -0.49 -7.68 3.51
C SER A 199 0.66 -6.95 4.22
N PHE A 200 0.74 -5.65 3.94
CA PHE A 200 1.64 -4.68 4.56
C PHE A 200 1.00 -3.96 5.74
N SER A 201 -0.17 -4.44 6.18
CA SER A 201 -0.87 -3.91 7.33
C SER A 201 -0.33 -4.64 8.56
N PHE A 202 0.36 -3.90 9.42
CA PHE A 202 0.68 -4.36 10.78
C PHE A 202 -0.65 -4.44 11.54
N VAL A 203 -1.22 -5.65 11.62
CA VAL A 203 -2.57 -5.88 12.13
C VAL A 203 -2.51 -6.99 13.15
N GLU A 204 -3.18 -6.80 14.28
CA GLU A 204 -3.20 -7.81 15.34
C GLU A 204 -3.83 -9.11 14.85
N PRO A 205 -3.38 -10.27 15.36
CA PRO A 205 -3.96 -11.56 15.02
C PRO A 205 -5.49 -11.57 15.14
N GLU A 206 -6.02 -10.94 16.19
CA GLU A 206 -7.45 -10.90 16.50
C GLU A 206 -8.26 -10.14 15.43
N ASP A 207 -7.69 -9.07 14.85
CA ASP A 207 -8.30 -8.30 13.76
C ASP A 207 -8.12 -8.99 12.40
N ALA A 208 -6.99 -9.69 12.21
CA ALA A 208 -6.68 -10.41 10.98
C ALA A 208 -7.68 -11.54 10.69
N GLY A 209 -8.29 -12.15 11.72
CA GLY A 209 -9.22 -13.26 11.55
C GLY A 209 -10.48 -12.93 10.75
N GLU A 210 -11.02 -11.71 10.86
CA GLU A 210 -12.13 -11.28 10.00
C GLU A 210 -11.69 -11.20 8.53
N TRP A 211 -10.48 -10.68 8.29
CA TRP A 211 -9.95 -10.47 6.95
C TRP A 211 -9.62 -11.80 6.27
N VAL A 212 -8.97 -12.71 7.00
CA VAL A 212 -8.68 -14.07 6.53
C VAL A 212 -9.97 -14.80 6.15
N ARG A 213 -10.97 -14.79 7.04
CA ARG A 213 -12.26 -15.42 6.78
C ARG A 213 -12.90 -14.83 5.52
N ARG A 214 -12.96 -13.51 5.41
CA ARG A 214 -13.56 -12.83 4.26
C ARG A 214 -12.80 -13.11 2.96
N TYR A 215 -11.47 -13.16 3.00
CA TYR A 215 -10.61 -13.50 1.86
C TYR A 215 -10.95 -14.89 1.32
N TYR A 216 -11.00 -15.90 2.19
CA TYR A 216 -11.31 -17.27 1.78
C TYR A 216 -12.78 -17.47 1.35
N GLU A 217 -13.73 -16.80 2.00
CA GLU A 217 -15.13 -16.76 1.55
C GLU A 217 -15.23 -16.21 0.12
N LEU A 218 -14.52 -15.13 -0.19
CA LEU A 218 -14.50 -14.52 -1.53
C LEU A 218 -13.86 -15.42 -2.57
N ILE A 219 -12.72 -16.06 -2.26
CA ILE A 219 -12.11 -17.07 -3.15
C ILE A 219 -13.10 -18.19 -3.46
N ALA A 220 -13.84 -18.66 -2.46
CA ALA A 220 -14.81 -19.74 -2.62
C ALA A 220 -16.09 -19.33 -3.36
N SER A 221 -16.31 -18.03 -3.57
CA SER A 221 -17.56 -17.46 -4.10
C SER A 221 -17.58 -17.33 -5.64
N PRO A 222 -18.77 -17.03 -6.21
CA PRO A 222 -18.89 -16.61 -7.60
C PRO A 222 -18.18 -15.31 -7.96
N GLU A 223 -17.82 -14.46 -6.99
CA GLU A 223 -17.12 -13.19 -7.24
C GLU A 223 -15.66 -13.40 -7.67
N CYS A 224 -15.06 -14.55 -7.34
CA CYS A 224 -13.68 -14.87 -7.72
C CYS A 224 -13.57 -15.09 -9.24
N GLN A 225 -12.86 -14.17 -9.90
CA GLN A 225 -12.52 -14.14 -11.31
C GLN A 225 -10.99 -14.01 -11.44
N PRO A 226 -10.28 -15.13 -11.58
CA PRO A 226 -8.83 -15.15 -11.55
C PRO A 226 -8.20 -14.18 -12.55
N ALA A 227 -7.17 -13.43 -12.13
CA ALA A 227 -6.38 -12.61 -13.05
C ALA A 227 -5.45 -13.47 -13.92
N GLY A 228 -4.90 -14.55 -13.33
CA GLY A 228 -4.03 -15.50 -13.98
C GLY A 228 -4.76 -16.76 -14.47
N PHE A 229 -3.96 -17.79 -14.77
CA PHE A 229 -4.40 -19.12 -15.17
C PHE A 229 -4.26 -20.15 -14.02
N ALA A 230 -3.92 -19.67 -12.82
CA ALA A 230 -3.91 -20.41 -11.57
C ALA A 230 -4.48 -19.48 -10.46
N VAL A 231 -5.08 -20.09 -9.43
CA VAL A 231 -5.50 -19.39 -8.22
C VAL A 231 -4.41 -19.56 -7.17
N ASN A 232 -4.02 -18.47 -6.52
CA ASN A 232 -3.11 -18.49 -5.37
C ASN A 232 -3.87 -18.10 -4.10
N PRO A 233 -4.34 -19.06 -3.29
CA PRO A 233 -5.16 -18.80 -2.11
C PRO A 233 -4.27 -18.67 -0.86
N ASN A 234 -3.45 -17.62 -0.81
CA ASN A 234 -2.53 -17.38 0.30
C ASN A 234 -2.62 -15.94 0.80
N LEU A 235 -2.64 -15.78 2.11
CA LEU A 235 -2.59 -14.50 2.80
C LEU A 235 -1.35 -14.44 3.69
N ALA A 236 -0.47 -13.50 3.36
CA ALA A 236 0.73 -13.19 4.12
C ALA A 236 0.54 -11.88 4.89
N VAL A 237 1.10 -11.81 6.10
CA VAL A 237 1.22 -10.56 6.89
C VAL A 237 2.69 -10.23 7.11
N VAL A 238 3.03 -8.96 7.25
CA VAL A 238 4.42 -8.50 7.47
C VAL A 238 4.55 -7.86 8.85
N LEU A 239 5.60 -8.23 9.59
CA LEU A 239 5.89 -7.73 10.94
C LEU A 239 7.38 -7.39 11.08
N PRO A 240 7.75 -6.41 11.91
CA PRO A 240 9.14 -6.26 12.32
C PRO A 240 9.54 -7.44 13.22
N MET A 241 10.82 -7.80 13.21
CA MET A 241 11.35 -8.88 14.05
C MET A 241 12.74 -8.58 14.59
N MET A 242 12.96 -8.92 15.85
CA MET A 242 14.28 -9.05 16.45
C MET A 242 14.17 -10.09 17.56
N CYS A 243 14.79 -11.25 17.35
CA CYS A 243 14.74 -12.39 18.26
C CYS A 243 16.00 -12.40 19.13
N HIS A 244 15.83 -12.41 20.44
CA HIS A 244 16.93 -12.56 21.38
C HIS A 244 16.49 -13.32 22.63
N ARG A 245 17.40 -14.04 23.31
CA ARG A 245 17.06 -14.84 24.51
C ARG A 245 16.61 -13.97 25.69
N ASP A 246 17.03 -12.72 25.71
CA ASP A 246 16.62 -11.67 26.64
C ASP A 246 15.72 -10.65 25.93
N GLU A 247 14.54 -10.39 26.52
CA GLU A 247 13.52 -9.50 25.97
C GLU A 247 14.00 -8.05 25.88
N GLN A 248 14.72 -7.56 26.89
CA GLN A 248 15.19 -6.17 26.93
C GLN A 248 16.22 -5.92 25.83
N GLU A 249 17.12 -6.89 25.62
CA GLU A 249 18.10 -6.84 24.55
C GLU A 249 17.44 -6.93 23.16
N ALA A 250 16.37 -7.72 23.00
CA ALA A 250 15.60 -7.73 21.75
C ALA A 250 15.03 -6.33 21.43
N ILE A 251 14.46 -5.66 22.44
CA ILE A 251 13.94 -4.29 22.32
C ILE A 251 15.07 -3.33 21.97
N GLU A 252 16.19 -3.38 22.69
CA GLU A 252 17.33 -2.49 22.45
C GLU A 252 17.86 -2.59 21.02
N ARG A 253 17.93 -3.81 20.48
CA ARG A 253 18.48 -4.07 19.15
C ARG A 253 17.52 -3.78 18.00
N GLY A 254 16.21 -3.87 18.22
CA GLY A 254 15.23 -3.93 17.12
C GLY A 254 14.21 -2.79 17.07
N ILE A 255 13.90 -2.15 18.21
CA ILE A 255 12.72 -1.27 18.27
C ILE A 255 12.90 0.01 17.45
N ASP A 256 14.10 0.58 17.44
CA ASP A 256 14.40 1.80 16.67
C ASP A 256 14.32 1.53 15.16
N GLY A 257 14.71 0.33 14.70
CA GLY A 257 14.52 -0.09 13.32
C GLY A 257 13.04 -0.16 12.93
N ALA A 258 12.21 -0.82 13.74
CA ALA A 258 10.78 -0.92 13.49
C ALA A 258 10.07 0.45 13.52
N HIS A 259 10.45 1.31 14.46
CA HIS A 259 9.92 2.66 14.59
C HIS A 259 10.33 3.56 13.42
N PHE A 260 11.60 3.53 13.00
CA PHE A 260 12.04 4.28 11.82
C PHE A 260 11.36 3.78 10.54
N PHE A 261 11.16 2.46 10.40
CA PHE A 261 10.40 1.90 9.29
C PHE A 261 8.99 2.51 9.21
N GLY A 262 8.27 2.52 10.34
CA GLY A 262 6.94 3.14 10.42
C GLY A 262 6.95 4.64 10.13
N TYR A 263 7.94 5.37 10.66
CA TYR A 263 8.07 6.82 10.48
C TYR A 263 8.36 7.19 9.03
N SER A 264 9.33 6.50 8.39
CA SER A 264 9.71 6.74 7.00
C SER A 264 8.60 6.32 6.02
N LEU A 265 7.87 5.24 6.31
CA LEU A 265 6.64 4.89 5.57
C LEU A 265 5.62 6.03 5.64
N ALA A 266 5.32 6.53 6.84
CA ALA A 266 4.41 7.66 7.02
C ALA A 266 4.91 8.95 6.35
N HIS A 267 6.23 9.13 6.25
CA HIS A 267 6.84 10.27 5.56
C HIS A 267 6.54 10.26 4.05
N TYR A 268 6.85 9.16 3.36
CA TYR A 268 6.77 9.08 1.90
C TYR A 268 5.36 8.76 1.36
N PHE A 269 4.54 8.09 2.16
CA PHE A 269 3.15 7.75 1.80
C PHE A 269 2.12 8.67 2.48
N GLY A 270 2.56 9.53 3.39
CA GLY A 270 1.75 10.58 3.99
C GLY A 270 1.87 11.93 3.27
N ILE A 271 1.47 12.99 3.98
CA ILE A 271 1.36 14.35 3.43
C ILE A 271 2.60 15.21 3.65
N ARG A 272 3.69 14.66 4.21
CA ARG A 272 4.87 15.46 4.54
C ARG A 272 5.64 15.82 3.27
N PRO A 273 6.05 17.09 3.11
CA PRO A 273 6.89 17.47 2.00
C PRO A 273 8.27 16.83 2.15
N HIS A 274 8.77 16.22 1.08
CA HIS A 274 10.16 15.77 0.99
C HIS A 274 10.93 16.71 0.06
N LEU A 275 12.09 17.19 0.52
CA LEU A 275 13.01 18.01 -0.27
C LEU A 275 14.18 17.13 -0.72
N PRO A 276 14.23 16.74 -2.02
CA PRO A 276 15.28 15.84 -2.51
C PRO A 276 16.68 16.37 -2.20
N GLY A 277 17.53 15.49 -1.65
CA GLY A 277 18.90 15.77 -1.22
C GLY A 277 19.04 16.74 -0.05
N ARG A 278 17.94 17.06 0.66
CA ARG A 278 17.95 18.04 1.78
C ARG A 278 17.21 17.56 3.02
N THR A 279 16.08 16.89 2.84
CA THR A 279 15.35 16.29 3.97
C THR A 279 16.17 15.11 4.49
N ASP A 280 16.50 15.14 5.78
CA ASP A 280 17.08 14.02 6.52
C ASP A 280 15.97 13.39 7.37
N VAL A 281 15.39 12.31 6.87
CA VAL A 281 14.23 11.64 7.46
C VAL A 281 14.62 10.95 8.77
N PHE A 282 15.85 10.44 8.87
CA PHE A 282 16.34 9.77 10.07
C PHE A 282 16.63 10.76 11.20
N ASP A 283 17.21 11.92 10.89
CA ASP A 283 17.37 13.00 11.87
C ASP A 283 15.99 13.51 12.35
N GLU A 284 15.06 13.78 11.42
CA GLU A 284 13.68 14.16 11.78
C GLU A 284 13.00 13.10 12.66
N PHE A 285 13.17 11.81 12.33
CA PHE A 285 12.67 10.72 13.17
C PHE A 285 13.26 10.78 14.57
N THR A 286 14.58 10.94 14.69
CA THR A 286 15.27 10.95 15.97
C THR A 286 14.82 12.13 16.84
N GLU A 287 14.60 13.29 16.25
CA GLU A 287 14.11 14.49 16.92
C GLU A 287 12.63 14.38 17.34
N HIS A 288 11.78 13.76 16.52
CA HIS A 288 10.33 13.79 16.69
C HIS A 288 9.68 12.47 17.11
N ARG A 289 10.44 11.38 17.31
CA ARG A 289 9.87 10.05 17.62
C ARG A 289 8.94 10.04 18.83
N ASP A 290 9.25 10.81 19.87
CA ASP A 290 8.45 10.84 21.10
C ASP A 290 7.08 11.48 20.86
N GLU A 291 7.03 12.52 20.02
CA GLU A 291 5.83 13.27 19.67
C GLU A 291 4.97 12.57 18.61
N THR A 292 5.57 11.66 17.83
CA THR A 292 4.94 10.97 16.70
C THR A 292 4.51 9.54 17.00
N GLY A 293 4.54 9.14 18.28
CA GLY A 293 4.04 7.83 18.72
C GLY A 293 5.05 6.69 18.62
N PHE A 294 6.32 7.03 18.42
CA PHE A 294 7.45 6.11 18.33
C PHE A 294 8.41 6.26 19.53
N ALA A 295 7.92 6.76 20.66
CA ALA A 295 8.72 6.90 21.87
C ALA A 295 9.28 5.54 22.32
N ARG A 296 10.53 5.48 22.79
CA ARG A 296 11.06 4.22 23.35
C ARG A 296 10.38 3.88 24.68
N SER A 297 9.96 4.89 25.43
CA SER A 297 9.32 4.73 26.75
C SER A 297 7.98 4.00 26.72
N ILE A 298 7.31 3.93 25.56
CA ILE A 298 6.07 3.14 25.42
C ILE A 298 6.33 1.62 25.25
N VAL A 299 7.60 1.23 25.05
CA VAL A 299 8.02 -0.17 24.87
C VAL A 299 8.86 -0.61 26.07
N ALA A 300 8.28 -1.44 26.93
CA ALA A 300 8.95 -2.01 28.08
C ALA A 300 9.02 -3.55 27.99
N ALA A 301 10.11 -4.13 28.49
CA ALA A 301 10.18 -5.56 28.76
C ALA A 301 9.28 -5.89 29.95
N ASP A 302 8.14 -6.52 29.67
CA ASP A 302 7.10 -6.84 30.65
C ASP A 302 6.65 -8.30 30.57
N ARG A 303 7.28 -9.10 29.69
CA ARG A 303 6.90 -10.48 29.36
C ARG A 303 5.44 -10.62 28.90
N ALA A 304 4.78 -9.52 28.50
CA ALA A 304 3.44 -9.59 27.95
C ALA A 304 3.45 -10.30 26.58
N PRO A 305 2.30 -10.84 26.14
CA PRO A 305 2.14 -11.27 24.77
C PRO A 305 2.52 -10.16 23.79
N LEU A 306 3.26 -10.52 22.75
CA LEU A 306 3.67 -9.56 21.72
C LEU A 306 2.47 -9.09 20.89
N GLY A 307 2.56 -7.90 20.35
CA GLY A 307 1.50 -7.30 19.55
C GLY A 307 1.76 -5.81 19.35
N ILE A 308 0.95 -5.21 18.50
CA ILE A 308 0.83 -3.78 18.26
C ILE A 308 0.05 -3.20 19.43
N LYS A 309 0.77 -2.61 20.37
CA LYS A 309 0.15 -1.88 21.46
C LYS A 309 -0.38 -0.54 20.93
N LEU A 310 -1.65 -0.51 20.52
CA LEU A 310 -2.42 0.72 20.34
C LEU A 310 -2.74 1.29 21.73
N LEU A 311 -2.06 2.37 22.14
CA LEU A 311 -2.43 3.07 23.37
C LEU A 311 -3.71 3.89 23.15
N GLN A 312 -4.45 4.16 24.23
CA GLN A 312 -5.74 4.88 24.28
C GLN A 312 -5.75 6.31 23.68
N GLN A 313 -4.63 6.76 23.10
CA GLN A 313 -4.47 8.06 22.44
C GLN A 313 -4.07 7.94 20.94
N GLY A 314 -4.18 6.76 20.34
CA GLY A 314 -3.94 6.56 18.90
C GLY A 314 -2.45 6.47 18.50
N LEU A 315 -1.54 6.41 19.47
CA LEU A 315 -0.12 6.15 19.26
C LEU A 315 0.14 4.65 19.46
N GLY A 316 0.55 3.96 18.40
CA GLY A 316 0.77 2.52 18.38
C GLY A 316 2.25 2.16 18.23
N SER A 317 2.77 1.26 19.08
CA SER A 317 4.13 0.71 18.89
C SER A 317 4.12 -0.43 17.87
N LEU A 318 4.97 -0.33 16.85
CA LEU A 318 5.28 -1.40 15.88
C LEU A 318 6.21 -2.46 16.49
N ARG A 319 5.87 -2.99 17.67
CA ARG A 319 6.75 -3.97 18.34
C ARG A 319 6.81 -5.31 17.58
N GLY A 320 5.70 -5.75 16.97
CA GLY A 320 5.66 -6.98 16.17
C GLY A 320 6.30 -8.18 16.87
N ALA A 321 7.20 -8.87 16.16
CA ALA A 321 7.95 -10.03 16.64
C ALA A 321 9.33 -9.65 17.25
N ILE A 322 9.38 -8.57 18.02
CA ILE A 322 10.57 -8.15 18.79
C ILE A 322 10.46 -8.67 20.23
N GLY A 323 11.21 -9.73 20.54
CA GLY A 323 11.17 -10.38 21.86
C GLY A 323 11.90 -11.72 21.92
N THR A 324 11.53 -12.52 22.93
CA THR A 324 12.10 -13.87 23.15
C THR A 324 11.53 -14.92 22.20
N PRO A 325 12.23 -16.05 21.97
CA PRO A 325 11.70 -17.15 21.16
C PRO A 325 10.31 -17.62 21.59
N ASP A 326 10.06 -17.73 22.90
CA ASP A 326 8.76 -18.16 23.44
C ASP A 326 7.66 -17.14 23.14
N GLN A 327 7.95 -15.85 23.31
CA GLN A 327 7.02 -14.76 22.99
C GLN A 327 6.69 -14.71 21.49
N ILE A 328 7.70 -14.91 20.63
CA ILE A 328 7.50 -14.94 19.18
C ILE A 328 6.69 -16.17 18.79
N ALA A 329 6.99 -17.34 19.35
CA ALA A 329 6.22 -18.57 19.08
C ALA A 329 4.75 -18.43 19.50
N ASP A 330 4.46 -17.77 20.63
CA ASP A 330 3.08 -17.45 21.03
C ASP A 330 2.36 -16.55 20.01
N LEU A 331 3.01 -15.47 19.58
CA LEU A 331 2.47 -14.56 18.55
C LEU A 331 2.16 -15.32 17.25
N VAL A 332 3.09 -16.16 16.79
CA VAL A 332 2.92 -16.95 15.56
C VAL A 332 1.73 -17.92 15.68
N ARG A 333 1.55 -18.58 16.84
CA ARG A 333 0.40 -19.47 17.07
C ARG A 333 -0.93 -18.73 16.97
N ARG A 334 -1.01 -17.47 17.41
CA ARG A 334 -2.22 -16.66 17.28
C ARG A 334 -2.54 -16.33 15.82
N TYR A 335 -1.55 -15.97 15.02
CA TYR A 335 -1.74 -15.79 13.57
C TYR A 335 -2.14 -17.09 12.86
N GLU A 336 -1.51 -18.21 13.21
CA GLU A 336 -1.87 -19.52 12.66
C GLU A 336 -3.31 -19.92 13.02
N ALA A 337 -3.74 -19.65 14.26
CA ALA A 337 -5.09 -19.95 14.74
C ALA A 337 -6.20 -19.20 13.98
N VAL A 338 -5.90 -18.00 13.47
CA VAL A 338 -6.85 -17.22 12.66
C VAL A 338 -6.75 -17.51 11.16
N GLY A 339 -5.82 -18.39 10.75
CA GLY A 339 -5.68 -18.87 9.38
C GLY A 339 -4.79 -18.03 8.46
N VAL A 340 -3.89 -17.21 9.03
CA VAL A 340 -2.81 -16.60 8.23
C VAL A 340 -1.87 -17.70 7.74
N ASP A 341 -1.49 -17.65 6.47
CA ASP A 341 -0.68 -18.70 5.83
C ASP A 341 0.82 -18.44 5.99
N GLN A 342 1.19 -17.16 5.95
CA GLN A 342 2.58 -16.73 5.95
C GLN A 342 2.78 -15.48 6.84
N ILE A 343 3.90 -15.47 7.56
CA ILE A 343 4.43 -14.27 8.21
C ILE A 343 5.76 -13.89 7.54
N GLY A 344 5.82 -12.69 6.97
CA GLY A 344 7.04 -12.04 6.51
C GLY A 344 7.64 -11.18 7.62
N PHE A 345 8.96 -11.20 7.77
CA PHE A 345 9.65 -10.40 8.77
C PHE A 345 10.54 -9.33 8.15
N VAL A 346 10.42 -8.11 8.64
CA VAL A 346 11.36 -7.00 8.38
C VAL A 346 12.38 -6.96 9.52
N LEU A 347 13.63 -7.31 9.22
CA LEU A 347 14.75 -7.21 10.17
C LEU A 347 15.74 -6.12 9.74
N GLN A 348 15.99 -6.04 8.42
CA GLN A 348 16.77 -4.98 7.79
C GLN A 348 15.90 -3.71 7.73
N ALA A 349 15.82 -3.01 8.87
CA ALA A 349 15.07 -1.77 9.05
C ALA A 349 15.85 -0.81 9.94
N GLY A 350 15.80 0.47 9.58
CA GLY A 350 16.49 1.56 10.25
C GLY A 350 17.94 1.24 10.60
N PRO A 351 18.39 1.52 11.84
CA PRO A 351 19.78 1.35 12.23
C PRO A 351 20.12 -0.06 12.74
N ASN A 352 19.27 -1.07 12.48
CA ASN A 352 19.53 -2.43 12.93
C ASN A 352 20.85 -2.96 12.36
N ARG A 353 21.73 -3.44 13.24
CA ARG A 353 23.07 -3.93 12.86
C ARG A 353 23.00 -5.29 12.19
N HIS A 354 23.82 -5.50 11.17
CA HIS A 354 23.91 -6.76 10.43
C HIS A 354 24.13 -7.98 11.33
N GLU A 355 25.09 -7.92 12.26
CA GLU A 355 25.38 -9.05 13.16
C GLU A 355 24.18 -9.42 14.04
N HIS A 356 23.40 -8.44 14.50
CA HIS A 356 22.22 -8.68 15.33
C HIS A 356 21.11 -9.34 14.50
N ILE A 357 20.96 -8.95 13.23
CA ILE A 357 20.03 -9.57 12.30
C ILE A 357 20.42 -11.03 12.07
N CYS A 358 21.69 -11.30 11.79
CA CYS A 358 22.22 -12.65 11.59
C CYS A 358 22.01 -13.56 12.83
N GLU A 359 22.39 -13.08 14.02
CA GLU A 359 22.16 -13.80 15.30
C GLU A 359 20.67 -14.09 15.52
N SER A 360 19.81 -13.13 15.23
CA SER A 360 18.36 -13.25 15.36
C SER A 360 17.77 -14.30 14.39
N LEU A 361 18.25 -14.36 13.14
CA LEU A 361 17.84 -15.38 12.16
C LEU A 361 18.24 -16.78 12.60
N GLU A 362 19.47 -16.95 13.08
CA GLU A 362 19.96 -18.24 13.59
C GLU A 362 19.16 -18.70 14.81
N LEU A 363 18.94 -17.80 15.78
CA LEU A 363 18.16 -18.10 16.97
C LEU A 363 16.70 -18.45 16.65
N PHE A 364 16.07 -17.72 15.71
CA PHE A 364 14.71 -18.03 15.26
C PHE A 364 14.64 -19.41 14.61
N GLY A 365 15.60 -19.72 13.73
CA GLY A 365 15.70 -21.02 13.08
C GLY A 365 15.94 -22.18 14.04
N GLU A 366 16.71 -21.97 15.10
CA GLU A 366 16.98 -22.96 16.14
C GLU A 366 15.77 -23.17 17.08
N MET A 367 15.14 -22.09 17.53
CA MET A 367 14.24 -22.12 18.69
C MET A 367 12.76 -21.97 18.35
N VAL A 368 12.40 -21.37 17.21
CA VAL A 368 11.00 -21.05 16.86
C VAL A 368 10.52 -21.90 15.69
N LEU A 369 11.27 -21.89 14.59
CA LEU A 369 10.89 -22.52 13.32
C LEU A 369 10.51 -24.02 13.45
N PRO A 370 11.26 -24.87 14.22
CA PRO A 370 10.95 -26.29 14.33
C PRO A 370 9.55 -26.59 14.88
N ALA A 371 8.96 -25.69 15.67
CA ALA A 371 7.62 -25.87 16.23
C ALA A 371 6.49 -25.79 15.17
N PHE A 372 6.77 -25.25 13.97
CA PHE A 372 5.77 -24.99 12.94
C PHE A 372 6.04 -25.72 11.62
N ALA A 373 7.28 -26.16 11.38
CA ALA A 373 7.71 -26.75 10.11
C ALA A 373 6.90 -28.00 9.70
N GLU A 374 6.68 -28.94 10.62
CA GLU A 374 5.97 -30.20 10.30
C GLU A 374 4.49 -29.96 9.98
N ALA A 375 3.85 -28.99 10.65
CA ALA A 375 2.44 -28.70 10.46
C ALA A 375 2.17 -27.92 9.17
N ALA A 376 3.14 -27.12 8.70
CA ALA A 376 2.98 -26.23 7.55
C ALA A 376 2.56 -26.97 6.27
N GLU A 377 3.26 -28.05 5.91
CA GLU A 377 2.94 -28.85 4.71
C GLU A 377 1.55 -29.47 4.78
N ARG A 378 1.17 -30.00 5.95
CA ARG A 378 -0.14 -30.61 6.17
C ARG A 378 -1.26 -29.58 6.04
N VAL A 379 -1.12 -28.41 6.67
CA VAL A 379 -2.12 -27.34 6.62
C VAL A 379 -2.30 -26.82 5.18
N GLU A 380 -1.20 -26.66 4.45
CA GLU A 380 -1.26 -26.26 3.03
C GLU A 380 -2.00 -27.30 2.17
N ALA A 381 -1.73 -28.59 2.37
CA ALA A 381 -2.41 -29.67 1.64
C ALA A 381 -3.92 -29.71 1.95
N GLU A 382 -4.29 -29.65 3.23
CA GLU A 382 -5.69 -29.62 3.69
C GLU A 382 -6.44 -28.40 3.13
N LYS A 383 -5.80 -27.22 3.11
CA LYS A 383 -6.36 -26.02 2.49
C LYS A 383 -6.59 -26.19 0.99
N HIS A 384 -5.61 -26.73 0.26
CA HIS A 384 -5.73 -26.95 -1.18
C HIS A 384 -6.84 -27.94 -1.50
N GLU A 385 -6.95 -29.04 -0.74
CA GLU A 385 -8.04 -30.01 -0.89
C GLU A 385 -9.41 -29.36 -0.65
N ARG A 386 -9.55 -28.62 0.46
CA ARG A 386 -10.79 -27.90 0.80
C ARG A 386 -11.22 -26.91 -0.27
N LEU A 387 -10.28 -26.22 -0.90
CA LEU A 387 -10.56 -25.18 -1.89
C LEU A 387 -10.58 -25.68 -3.34
N ALA A 388 -10.19 -26.93 -3.61
CA ALA A 388 -9.98 -27.46 -4.96
C ALA A 388 -11.17 -27.20 -5.90
N GLY A 389 -12.38 -27.58 -5.48
CA GLY A 389 -13.59 -27.38 -6.29
C GLY A 389 -13.94 -25.91 -6.52
N SER A 390 -13.71 -25.05 -5.52
CA SER A 390 -13.91 -23.61 -5.65
C SER A 390 -12.91 -22.96 -6.60
N MET A 391 -11.64 -23.37 -6.52
CA MET A 391 -10.58 -22.86 -7.41
C MET A 391 -10.83 -23.30 -8.86
N GLU A 392 -11.24 -24.54 -9.08
CA GLU A 392 -11.63 -25.04 -10.41
C GLU A 392 -12.81 -24.23 -10.97
N ALA A 393 -13.85 -24.00 -10.15
CA ALA A 393 -15.00 -23.20 -10.55
C ALA A 393 -14.64 -21.72 -10.84
N ALA A 394 -13.68 -21.14 -10.10
CA ALA A 394 -13.18 -19.81 -10.36
C ALA A 394 -12.38 -19.75 -11.68
N LEU A 395 -11.49 -20.71 -11.91
CA LEU A 395 -10.70 -20.82 -13.14
C LEU A 395 -11.58 -21.02 -14.37
N ALA A 396 -12.70 -21.74 -14.26
CA ALA A 396 -13.66 -21.88 -15.36
C ALA A 396 -14.28 -20.55 -15.83
N ARG A 397 -14.23 -19.48 -15.01
CA ARG A 397 -14.70 -18.14 -15.37
C ARG A 397 -13.63 -17.32 -16.10
N ARG A 398 -12.36 -17.72 -16.05
CA ARG A 398 -11.27 -17.04 -16.75
C ARG A 398 -11.36 -17.36 -18.25
N PRO A 399 -11.38 -16.34 -19.14
CA PRO A 399 -11.28 -16.59 -20.57
C PRO A 399 -9.98 -17.30 -20.92
N ALA A 400 -10.08 -18.33 -21.76
CA ALA A 400 -8.95 -19.13 -22.21
C ALA A 400 -7.80 -18.29 -22.82
N PRO A 401 -6.57 -18.84 -22.89
CA PRO A 401 -5.49 -18.24 -23.67
C PRO A 401 -5.95 -17.96 -25.11
N ARG A 402 -5.63 -16.76 -25.62
CA ARG A 402 -5.96 -16.37 -27.00
C ARG A 402 -5.02 -17.05 -27.98
N GLN A 403 -5.49 -17.22 -29.20
CA GLN A 403 -4.67 -17.68 -30.32
C GLN A 403 -4.30 -16.49 -31.20
N ALA A 404 -3.02 -16.35 -31.50
CA ALA A 404 -2.57 -15.38 -32.50
C ALA A 404 -3.12 -15.76 -33.91
N PRO A 405 -3.37 -14.79 -34.80
CA PRO A 405 -3.75 -15.08 -36.17
C PRO A 405 -2.66 -15.93 -36.87
N ILE A 406 -3.06 -17.06 -37.45
CA ILE A 406 -2.15 -18.03 -38.12
C ILE A 406 -1.26 -17.37 -39.19
N ALA A 407 -1.77 -16.34 -39.85
CA ALA A 407 -1.08 -15.63 -40.94
C ALA A 407 -0.28 -14.39 -40.47
N TYR A 408 -0.20 -14.10 -39.16
CA TYR A 408 0.53 -12.92 -38.69
C TYR A 408 2.03 -13.03 -39.02
N ARG A 409 2.58 -11.98 -39.64
CA ARG A 409 4.00 -11.85 -39.94
C ARG A 409 4.50 -10.52 -39.39
N ILE A 410 5.69 -10.55 -38.80
CA ILE A 410 6.39 -9.33 -38.43
C ILE A 410 6.89 -8.71 -39.74
N ASP A 411 6.25 -7.60 -40.11
CA ASP A 411 6.64 -6.77 -41.25
C ASP A 411 7.39 -5.55 -40.71
N GLU A 412 8.68 -5.46 -41.01
CA GLU A 412 9.59 -4.43 -40.49
C GLU A 412 9.07 -3.02 -40.78
N ARG A 413 8.62 -2.78 -42.01
CA ARG A 413 8.11 -1.47 -42.42
C ARG A 413 6.87 -1.09 -41.62
N ALA A 414 5.92 -2.02 -41.48
CA ALA A 414 4.70 -1.80 -40.72
C ALA A 414 4.99 -1.61 -39.21
N GLU A 415 6.00 -2.30 -38.65
CA GLU A 415 6.44 -2.07 -37.27
C GLU A 415 7.05 -0.67 -37.09
N LEU A 416 7.92 -0.23 -38.00
CA LEU A 416 8.51 1.11 -37.96
C LEU A 416 7.44 2.22 -38.11
N GLU A 417 6.46 2.02 -38.99
CA GLU A 417 5.32 2.93 -39.15
C GLU A 417 4.47 2.97 -37.87
N ARG A 418 4.18 1.82 -37.23
CA ARG A 418 3.50 1.75 -35.92
C ARG A 418 4.27 2.49 -34.84
N ALA A 419 5.59 2.30 -34.76
CA ALA A 419 6.43 2.94 -33.76
C ALA A 419 6.39 4.47 -33.90
N ARG A 420 6.47 4.98 -35.14
CA ARG A 420 6.34 6.43 -35.43
C ARG A 420 4.96 6.97 -35.06
N ALA A 421 3.90 6.23 -35.36
CA ALA A 421 2.53 6.65 -35.06
C ALA A 421 2.23 6.70 -33.55
N ARG A 422 2.89 5.86 -32.72
CA ARG A 422 2.75 5.89 -31.25
C ARG A 422 3.36 7.13 -30.60
N GLY A 423 4.30 7.80 -31.26
CA GLY A 423 4.89 9.06 -30.78
C GLY A 423 3.97 10.28 -30.93
N ALA A 424 2.84 10.16 -31.64
CA ALA A 424 1.88 11.24 -31.82
C ALA A 424 0.72 11.13 -30.81
N PRO A 425 0.49 12.12 -29.92
CA PRO A 425 -0.63 12.08 -28.99
C PRO A 425 -1.97 12.12 -29.74
N ARG A 426 -2.94 11.30 -29.31
CA ARG A 426 -4.29 11.28 -29.90
C ARG A 426 -5.08 12.53 -29.48
N PRO A 427 -5.88 13.16 -30.38
CA PRO A 427 -6.68 14.33 -30.06
C PRO A 427 -7.66 14.14 -28.89
N GLY A 428 -8.25 12.94 -28.75
CA GLY A 428 -9.18 12.62 -27.67
C GLY A 428 -8.52 12.49 -26.28
N GLN A 429 -7.28 12.00 -26.22
CA GLN A 429 -6.49 11.95 -24.99
C GLN A 429 -6.04 13.35 -24.58
N LEU A 430 -5.64 14.20 -25.54
CA LEU A 430 -5.35 15.61 -25.30
C LEU A 430 -6.56 16.36 -24.75
N ALA A 431 -7.77 16.12 -25.27
CA ALA A 431 -8.99 16.78 -24.80
C ALA A 431 -9.47 16.30 -23.42
N ALA A 432 -9.22 15.03 -23.07
CA ALA A 432 -9.49 14.51 -21.73
C ALA A 432 -8.48 15.05 -20.72
N LEU A 433 -7.18 14.94 -21.03
CA LEU A 433 -6.09 15.48 -20.22
C LEU A 433 -6.16 17.00 -20.06
N ALA A 434 -6.58 17.74 -21.08
CA ALA A 434 -6.77 19.19 -21.00
C ALA A 434 -7.95 19.58 -20.11
N ARG A 435 -9.09 18.87 -20.20
CA ARG A 435 -10.24 19.10 -19.31
C ARG A 435 -9.89 18.80 -17.86
N ASP A 436 -9.14 17.73 -17.64
CA ASP A 436 -8.75 17.30 -16.30
C ASP A 436 -7.65 18.18 -15.70
N ARG A 437 -6.69 18.61 -16.52
CA ARG A 437 -5.69 19.63 -16.18
C ARG A 437 -6.35 20.97 -15.85
N ALA A 438 -7.32 21.43 -16.65
CA ALA A 438 -8.04 22.68 -16.39
C ALA A 438 -8.82 22.62 -15.06
N ARG A 439 -9.46 21.49 -14.74
CA ARG A 439 -10.12 21.27 -13.45
C ARG A 439 -9.14 21.28 -12.28
N ARG A 440 -7.99 20.62 -12.43
CA ARG A 440 -6.91 20.61 -11.41
C ARG A 440 -6.28 21.98 -11.21
N GLU A 441 -6.04 22.74 -12.27
CA GLU A 441 -5.48 24.11 -12.18
C GLU A 441 -6.48 25.07 -11.52
N LEU A 442 -7.77 24.97 -11.83
CA LEU A 442 -8.80 25.75 -11.13
C LEU A 442 -8.87 25.42 -9.64
N ARG A 443 -8.83 24.13 -9.28
CA ARG A 443 -8.84 23.67 -7.89
C ARG A 443 -7.59 24.15 -7.13
N ARG A 444 -6.40 23.96 -7.71
CA ARG A 444 -5.13 24.44 -7.13
C ARG A 444 -5.11 25.96 -6.96
N GLY A 445 -5.62 26.71 -7.94
CA GLY A 445 -5.72 28.17 -7.85
C GLY A 445 -6.68 28.64 -6.76
N GLY A 446 -7.83 27.97 -6.61
CA GLY A 446 -8.80 28.26 -5.55
C GLY A 446 -8.26 27.93 -4.16
N GLN A 447 -7.58 26.79 -4.01
CA GLN A 447 -6.98 26.36 -2.75
C GLN A 447 -5.83 27.27 -2.32
N ALA A 448 -4.89 27.60 -3.21
CA ALA A 448 -3.79 28.52 -2.91
C ALA A 448 -4.27 29.94 -2.55
N LEU A 449 -5.42 30.37 -3.09
CA LEU A 449 -6.05 31.63 -2.70
C LEU A 449 -6.65 31.55 -1.30
N LEU A 450 -7.32 30.44 -0.96
CA LEU A 450 -7.88 30.22 0.36
C LEU A 450 -6.79 30.14 1.44
N GLU A 451 -5.72 29.37 1.18
CA GLU A 451 -4.52 29.29 2.03
C GLU A 451 -3.96 30.70 2.33
N ARG A 452 -3.73 31.52 1.31
CA ARG A 452 -3.26 32.92 1.50
C ARG A 452 -4.22 33.81 2.30
N LEU A 453 -5.51 33.52 2.27
CA LEU A 453 -6.52 34.29 2.99
C LEU A 453 -6.66 33.84 4.45
N VAL A 454 -6.15 32.66 4.79
CA VAL A 454 -6.17 32.10 6.14
C VAL A 454 -4.82 32.28 6.83
N ASP A 455 -3.72 32.22 6.08
CA ASP A 455 -2.35 32.30 6.60
C ASP A 455 -2.12 33.56 7.44
N GLY A 456 -1.71 33.35 8.68
CA GLY A 456 -1.45 34.39 9.68
C GLY A 456 -2.69 35.18 10.14
N ALA A 457 -3.91 34.78 9.77
CA ALA A 457 -5.13 35.49 10.15
C ALA A 457 -5.65 35.06 11.54
N SER A 458 -6.06 36.04 12.35
CA SER A 458 -6.71 35.80 13.64
C SER A 458 -8.16 35.35 13.47
N ASP A 459 -8.73 34.71 14.50
CA ASP A 459 -10.12 34.20 14.49
C ASP A 459 -11.11 35.30 14.11
N ARG A 460 -10.97 36.47 14.72
CA ARG A 460 -11.79 37.64 14.43
C ARG A 460 -11.67 38.13 12.97
N GLN A 461 -10.50 37.96 12.34
CA GLN A 461 -10.33 38.30 10.92
C GLN A 461 -11.01 37.26 10.03
N LEU A 462 -10.88 35.98 10.36
CA LEU A 462 -11.52 34.88 9.64
C LEU A 462 -13.05 34.95 9.75
N GLU A 463 -13.59 35.22 10.94
CA GLU A 463 -15.02 35.42 11.15
C GLU A 463 -15.58 36.58 10.33
N ARG A 464 -14.87 37.70 10.24
CA ARG A 464 -15.29 38.84 9.41
C ARG A 464 -15.23 38.52 7.91
N ARG A 465 -14.25 37.71 7.48
CA ARG A 465 -14.06 37.31 6.08
C ARG A 465 -15.07 36.25 5.63
N PHE A 466 -15.30 35.24 6.47
CA PHE A 466 -15.99 34.01 6.11
C PHE A 466 -17.35 33.83 6.81
N GLY A 467 -17.65 34.58 7.87
CA GLY A 467 -18.89 34.44 8.65
C GLY A 467 -20.13 35.08 8.03
N SER A 468 -20.01 35.80 6.91
CA SER A 468 -21.19 36.34 6.22
C SER A 468 -21.96 35.21 5.49
N PRO A 469 -23.31 35.28 5.39
CA PRO A 469 -24.09 34.28 4.67
C PRO A 469 -23.65 34.08 3.21
N LEU A 470 -23.17 35.15 2.56
CA LEU A 470 -22.65 35.10 1.20
C LEU A 470 -21.33 34.34 1.13
N ALA A 471 -20.42 34.57 2.09
CA ALA A 471 -19.13 33.89 2.15
C ALA A 471 -19.29 32.40 2.51
N LEU A 472 -20.13 32.08 3.50
CA LEU A 472 -20.46 30.69 3.82
C LEU A 472 -21.11 29.98 2.64
N ARG A 473 -22.04 30.63 1.93
CA ARG A 473 -22.62 30.07 0.71
C ARG A 473 -21.56 29.77 -0.34
N ALA A 474 -20.60 30.68 -0.55
CA ALA A 474 -19.50 30.46 -1.49
C ALA A 474 -18.62 29.28 -1.06
N MET A 475 -18.24 29.20 0.22
CA MET A 475 -17.43 28.09 0.75
C MET A 475 -18.13 26.74 0.62
N PHE A 476 -19.39 26.63 1.05
CA PHE A 476 -20.14 25.38 0.96
C PHE A 476 -20.47 24.99 -0.49
N THR A 477 -20.70 25.96 -1.37
CA THR A 477 -20.86 25.69 -2.81
C THR A 477 -19.56 25.18 -3.42
N ALA A 478 -18.42 25.76 -3.06
CA ALA A 478 -17.11 25.30 -3.49
C ALA A 478 -16.83 23.88 -2.96
N MET A 479 -17.09 23.63 -1.69
CA MET A 479 -16.95 22.33 -1.04
C MET A 479 -17.81 21.25 -1.72
N ALA A 480 -19.09 21.52 -1.96
CA ALA A 480 -19.97 20.59 -2.68
C ALA A 480 -19.53 20.38 -4.15
N SER A 481 -19.00 21.41 -4.81
CA SER A 481 -18.46 21.31 -6.18
C SER A 481 -17.14 20.54 -6.25
N SER A 482 -16.41 20.48 -5.13
CA SER A 482 -15.20 19.68 -4.96
C SER A 482 -15.49 18.21 -4.66
N PHE A 483 -16.78 17.82 -4.57
CA PHE A 483 -17.16 16.45 -4.24
C PHE A 483 -16.55 15.41 -5.20
N GLU A 484 -15.98 14.37 -4.62
CA GLU A 484 -15.34 13.26 -5.32
C GLU A 484 -16.11 11.96 -5.06
N PRO A 485 -16.98 11.53 -5.99
CA PRO A 485 -17.84 10.36 -5.83
C PRO A 485 -17.13 9.07 -5.43
N ARG A 486 -15.88 8.91 -5.87
CA ARG A 486 -15.05 7.73 -5.59
C ARG A 486 -14.73 7.57 -4.10
N PHE A 487 -14.59 8.67 -3.37
CA PHE A 487 -14.29 8.67 -1.94
C PHE A 487 -15.56 8.62 -1.08
N ALA A 488 -16.73 8.67 -1.70
CA ALA A 488 -17.99 8.47 -1.00
C ALA A 488 -18.23 6.99 -0.65
N PHE A 489 -17.59 6.04 -1.32
CA PHE A 489 -17.73 4.59 -1.07
C PHE A 489 -19.19 4.12 -0.92
N GLY A 490 -20.08 4.65 -1.75
CA GLY A 490 -21.52 4.34 -1.72
C GLY A 490 -22.34 5.14 -0.70
N PHE A 491 -21.72 6.01 0.10
CA PHE A 491 -22.41 6.92 1.00
C PHE A 491 -23.41 7.80 0.23
N ARG A 492 -24.65 7.79 0.71
CA ARG A 492 -25.75 8.64 0.27
C ARG A 492 -26.43 9.15 1.52
N GLY A 493 -26.51 10.46 1.70
CA GLY A 493 -27.01 11.05 2.93
C GLY A 493 -26.58 12.50 3.10
N ASP A 494 -27.00 13.07 4.22
CA ASP A 494 -26.75 14.45 4.56
C ASP A 494 -25.62 14.58 5.59
N VAL A 495 -24.73 15.54 5.36
CA VAL A 495 -23.69 15.97 6.31
C VAL A 495 -24.01 17.40 6.71
N THR A 496 -24.23 17.63 8.01
CA THR A 496 -24.63 18.93 8.52
C THR A 496 -23.50 19.59 9.31
N TYR A 497 -23.24 20.86 9.00
CA TYR A 497 -22.29 21.72 9.67
C TYR A 497 -23.05 22.78 10.46
N GLU A 498 -22.78 22.87 11.76
CA GLU A 498 -23.25 23.95 12.63
C GLU A 498 -22.06 24.85 12.94
N LEU A 499 -22.06 26.03 12.33
CA LEU A 499 -20.99 27.01 12.53
C LEU A 499 -21.45 28.06 13.55
N GLY A 500 -21.00 27.89 14.80
CA GLY A 500 -21.35 28.74 15.94
C GLY A 500 -20.17 29.57 16.41
N LEU A 501 -20.40 30.86 16.69
CA LEU A 501 -19.39 31.76 17.26
C LEU A 501 -19.30 31.54 18.76
N ASP A 502 -18.08 31.45 19.27
CA ASP A 502 -17.74 31.24 20.66
C ASP A 502 -18.42 32.27 21.60
N GLU A 503 -18.94 31.78 22.73
CA GLU A 503 -19.50 32.43 23.94
C GLU A 503 -20.51 33.60 23.84
N ASN A 504 -20.78 34.23 22.68
CA ASN A 504 -21.57 35.47 22.60
C ASN A 504 -22.98 35.36 21.97
N GLY A 505 -23.57 34.17 21.90
CA GLY A 505 -25.04 34.03 21.76
C GLY A 505 -25.68 34.42 20.43
N ALA A 506 -24.95 34.38 19.31
CA ALA A 506 -25.56 34.46 17.97
C ALA A 506 -26.03 33.06 17.50
N THR A 507 -27.15 32.99 16.79
CA THR A 507 -27.70 31.74 16.25
C THR A 507 -26.67 31.09 15.29
N PRO A 508 -26.28 29.82 15.50
CA PRO A 508 -25.32 29.15 14.64
C PRO A 508 -25.81 29.07 13.19
N ALA A 509 -24.90 29.28 12.25
CA ALA A 509 -25.21 29.12 10.83
C ALA A 509 -25.14 27.64 10.47
N THR A 510 -26.31 27.05 10.20
CA THR A 510 -26.40 25.64 9.81
C THR A 510 -26.36 25.49 8.28
N TRP A 511 -25.53 24.57 7.82
CA TRP A 511 -25.41 24.20 6.41
C TRP A 511 -25.44 22.69 6.26
N THR A 512 -26.09 22.19 5.22
CA THR A 512 -26.14 20.77 4.91
C THR A 512 -25.60 20.52 3.51
N ILE A 513 -24.71 19.54 3.40
CA ILE A 513 -24.28 18.97 2.12
C ILE A 513 -24.99 17.63 1.93
N THR A 514 -25.83 17.56 0.90
CA THR A 514 -26.52 16.34 0.50
C THR A 514 -25.71 15.62 -0.56
N VAL A 515 -25.30 14.38 -0.26
CA VAL A 515 -24.60 13.49 -1.19
C VAL A 515 -25.62 12.54 -1.84
N SER A 516 -25.68 12.57 -3.17
CA SER A 516 -26.57 11.74 -3.98
C SER A 516 -25.86 11.31 -5.27
N GLU A 517 -26.19 10.15 -5.84
CA GLU A 517 -25.64 9.56 -7.09
C GLU A 517 -24.52 10.34 -7.82
N GLY A 518 -23.30 10.29 -7.26
CA GLY A 518 -22.12 10.89 -7.87
C GLY A 518 -22.05 12.42 -7.87
N ARG A 519 -22.83 13.09 -7.01
CA ARG A 519 -22.88 14.55 -6.86
C ARG A 519 -23.11 14.94 -5.41
N ALA A 520 -22.72 16.17 -5.08
CA ALA A 520 -23.11 16.81 -3.84
C ALA A 520 -23.72 18.18 -4.09
N ALA A 521 -24.64 18.58 -3.22
CA ALA A 521 -25.24 19.91 -3.24
C ALA A 521 -25.26 20.47 -1.82
N ALA A 522 -24.84 21.73 -1.68
CA ALA A 522 -24.92 22.45 -0.43
C ALA A 522 -26.19 23.30 -0.35
N ARG A 523 -26.83 23.30 0.83
CA ARG A 523 -27.96 24.16 1.17
C ARG A 523 -27.79 24.74 2.57
N SER A 524 -28.28 25.95 2.76
CA SER A 524 -28.43 26.53 4.09
C SER A 524 -29.61 25.84 4.80
N GLY A 525 -29.44 25.57 6.10
CA GLY A 525 -30.43 24.89 6.93
C GLY A 525 -30.01 23.48 7.37
N ASP A 526 -30.74 23.00 8.37
CA ASP A 526 -30.50 21.72 9.03
C ASP A 526 -31.01 20.52 8.22
N SER A 527 -30.53 19.33 8.57
CA SER A 527 -31.12 18.05 8.20
C SER A 527 -31.34 17.20 9.45
N PRO A 528 -32.60 16.85 9.77
CA PRO A 528 -32.88 16.01 10.94
C PRO A 528 -32.32 14.59 10.81
N ASP A 529 -32.13 14.13 9.57
CA ASP A 529 -31.60 12.79 9.23
C ASP A 529 -30.11 12.84 8.82
N ALA A 530 -29.36 13.84 9.31
CA ALA A 530 -27.94 13.97 9.03
C ALA A 530 -27.17 12.74 9.54
N ALA A 531 -26.44 12.07 8.65
CA ALA A 531 -25.59 10.93 9.00
C ALA A 531 -24.39 11.37 9.84
N VAL A 532 -23.90 12.59 9.60
CA VAL A 532 -22.82 13.21 10.36
C VAL A 532 -23.17 14.66 10.64
N ARG A 533 -22.96 15.11 11.88
CA ARG A 533 -23.10 16.49 12.32
C ARG A 533 -21.77 17.00 12.86
N ILE A 534 -21.31 18.13 12.35
CA ILE A 534 -20.05 18.77 12.71
C ILE A 534 -20.34 20.13 13.31
N ARG A 535 -19.90 20.36 14.56
CA ARG A 535 -19.96 21.67 15.21
C ARG A 535 -18.56 22.24 15.35
N MET A 536 -18.33 23.45 14.86
CA MET A 536 -17.04 24.15 14.97
C MET A 536 -17.22 25.66 14.78
N GLY A 537 -16.22 26.44 15.19
CA GLY A 537 -16.16 27.87 14.89
C GLY A 537 -15.98 28.15 13.39
N VAL A 538 -16.43 29.32 12.93
CA VAL A 538 -16.22 29.74 11.52
C VAL A 538 -14.74 29.86 11.19
N ALA A 539 -13.92 30.31 12.15
CA ALA A 539 -12.47 30.42 11.99
C ALA A 539 -11.82 29.04 11.81
N ASP A 540 -12.18 28.06 12.64
CA ASP A 540 -11.66 26.70 12.53
C ASP A 540 -12.15 26.01 11.25
N PHE A 541 -13.40 26.23 10.84
CA PHE A 541 -13.90 25.75 9.55
C PHE A 541 -13.07 26.28 8.38
N ALA A 542 -12.72 27.57 8.39
CA ALA A 542 -11.88 28.17 7.37
C ALA A 542 -10.45 27.58 7.37
N ARG A 543 -9.86 27.33 8.54
CA ARG A 543 -8.53 26.70 8.67
C ARG A 543 -8.52 25.24 8.25
N VAL A 544 -9.56 24.49 8.58
CA VAL A 544 -9.74 23.11 8.12
C VAL A 544 -9.89 23.08 6.59
N ALA A 545 -10.70 23.98 6.02
CA ALA A 545 -10.87 24.08 4.57
C ALA A 545 -9.60 24.52 3.83
N ALA A 546 -8.75 25.34 4.47
CA ALA A 546 -7.46 25.77 3.94
C ALA A 546 -6.33 24.75 4.15
N GLY A 547 -6.53 23.75 5.01
CA GLY A 547 -5.51 22.76 5.36
C GLY A 547 -4.48 23.18 6.40
N GLU A 548 -4.65 24.34 7.05
CA GLU A 548 -3.79 24.79 8.16
C GLU A 548 -4.08 24.05 9.47
N LEU A 549 -5.33 23.61 9.66
CA LEU A 549 -5.75 22.87 10.85
C LEU A 549 -6.24 21.46 10.44
N PRO A 550 -5.47 20.40 10.74
CA PRO A 550 -5.93 19.04 10.51
C PRO A 550 -7.21 18.75 11.31
N PRO A 551 -8.25 18.13 10.70
CA PRO A 551 -9.52 17.85 11.38
C PRO A 551 -9.37 17.04 12.68
N VAL A 552 -8.46 16.06 12.68
CA VAL A 552 -8.16 15.23 13.87
C VAL A 552 -7.58 16.08 14.99
N ARG A 553 -6.69 17.02 14.67
CA ARG A 553 -6.13 17.96 15.65
C ARG A 553 -7.21 18.88 16.21
N ALA A 554 -8.10 19.40 15.37
CA ALA A 554 -9.23 20.22 15.81
C ALA A 554 -10.16 19.47 16.78
N LEU A 555 -10.39 18.18 16.53
CA LEU A 555 -11.18 17.31 17.40
C LEU A 555 -10.47 17.07 18.75
N LEU A 556 -9.17 16.73 18.73
CA LEU A 556 -8.38 16.47 19.94
C LEU A 556 -8.24 17.72 20.83
N GLU A 557 -8.13 18.90 20.23
CA GLU A 557 -8.05 20.18 20.94
C GLU A 557 -9.44 20.69 21.40
N GLY A 558 -10.52 19.93 21.16
CA GLY A 558 -11.88 20.30 21.56
C GLY A 558 -12.50 21.45 20.76
N ARG A 559 -11.89 21.83 19.63
CA ARG A 559 -12.36 22.91 18.73
C ARG A 559 -13.43 22.45 17.76
N THR A 560 -13.61 21.15 17.63
CA THR A 560 -14.61 20.54 16.74
C THR A 560 -15.29 19.39 17.46
N ILE A 561 -16.61 19.32 17.35
CA ILE A 561 -17.43 18.22 17.86
C ILE A 561 -18.05 17.50 16.67
N ILE A 562 -17.91 16.18 16.62
CA ILE A 562 -18.48 15.34 15.57
C ILE A 562 -19.48 14.37 16.22
N GLU A 563 -20.69 14.33 15.68
CA GLU A 563 -21.76 13.39 16.07
C GLU A 563 -22.22 12.60 14.85
N GLY A 564 -22.63 11.35 15.06
CA GLY A 564 -23.11 10.45 13.99
C GLY A 564 -22.06 9.43 13.53
N ASP A 565 -22.06 9.09 12.25
CA ASP A 565 -21.20 8.07 11.67
C ASP A 565 -19.74 8.54 11.57
N LEU A 566 -18.90 8.07 12.50
CA LEU A 566 -17.48 8.42 12.55
C LEU A 566 -16.68 7.88 11.34
N THR A 567 -17.16 6.82 10.69
CA THR A 567 -16.52 6.26 9.48
C THR A 567 -16.73 7.21 8.30
N VAL A 568 -17.94 7.75 8.16
CA VAL A 568 -18.23 8.79 7.15
C VAL A 568 -17.47 10.07 7.49
N ALA A 569 -17.45 10.47 8.77
CA ALA A 569 -16.76 11.68 9.23
C ALA A 569 -15.26 11.66 8.89
N GLY A 570 -14.58 10.52 9.11
CA GLY A 570 -13.16 10.35 8.80
C GLY A 570 -12.82 10.48 7.31
N ARG A 571 -13.81 10.36 6.41
CA ARG A 571 -13.65 10.42 4.95
C ARG A 571 -14.06 11.75 4.35
N LEU A 572 -14.64 12.68 5.12
CA LEU A 572 -15.19 13.94 4.59
C LEU A 572 -14.14 14.78 3.87
N THR A 573 -12.90 14.76 4.36
CA THR A 573 -11.77 15.47 3.73
C THR A 573 -11.51 14.95 2.31
N GLU A 574 -11.52 13.63 2.12
CA GLU A 574 -11.37 12.99 0.81
C GLU A 574 -12.59 13.24 -0.08
N MET A 575 -13.79 13.15 0.51
CA MET A 575 -15.05 13.32 -0.22
C MET A 575 -15.22 14.72 -0.79
N PHE A 576 -14.77 15.77 -0.11
CA PHE A 576 -15.06 17.16 -0.48
C PHE A 576 -13.83 17.99 -0.85
N GLY A 577 -12.70 17.33 -1.12
CA GLY A 577 -11.51 17.99 -1.65
C GLY A 577 -10.90 19.01 -0.70
N GLY A 578 -10.96 18.75 0.62
CA GLY A 578 -9.95 19.30 1.53
C GLY A 578 -8.57 18.74 1.13
N PRO A 579 -7.45 19.23 1.72
CA PRO A 579 -6.15 18.62 1.50
C PRO A 579 -6.30 17.11 1.70
N SER A 580 -6.10 16.35 0.62
CA SER A 580 -6.28 14.91 0.65
C SER A 580 -5.39 14.35 1.76
N PRO A 581 -5.91 13.56 2.71
CA PRO A 581 -5.05 12.78 3.60
C PRO A 581 -4.31 11.65 2.86
N TYR A 582 -4.50 11.51 1.52
CA TYR A 582 -3.93 10.46 0.68
C TYR A 582 -3.41 10.92 -0.69
#